data_AF-A0A2D9CFW8-F1
#
_entry.id   AF-A0A2D9CFW8-F1
#
_cell.length_a   1.000
_cell.length_b   1.000
_cell.length_c   1.000
_cell.angle_alpha   90.00
_cell.angle_beta   90.00
_cell.angle_gamma   90.00
#
_symmetry.space_group_name_H-M   'P 1'
#
loop_
_entity.id
_entity.type
_entity.pdbx_description
1 polymer ?
#
loop_
_entity_poly.entity_id
_entity_poly.type
_entity_poly.pdbx_seq_one_letter_code
_entity_poly.pdbx_strand_id
1 'polypeptide(L)'
;MWIAVELEFKHYEAEELEEGMLFMNHLYPGNDDRENIEIYTLTKDMMHDLITPEIIFLENGYPVLPYLHDLDGLVVANPDQLGWFDPGDEFDSMIPFTPTEMNFILREFDGLLEVFVDEDLYEEGIVRPILEDGYVITKFLDDDQSDYELDQLPF
;
A
#
# COMPACT_ATOMS: atom_id res chain seq x y z
N MET A 1 -15.33 -12.55 1.28
CA MET A 1 -15.65 -11.39 2.15
C MET A 1 -14.53 -10.34 2.05
N TRP A 2 -14.74 -9.14 2.57
CA TRP A 2 -13.70 -8.12 2.71
C TRP A 2 -13.20 -8.09 4.15
N ILE A 3 -11.90 -7.88 4.34
CA ILE A 3 -11.28 -7.72 5.66
C ILE A 3 -10.33 -6.53 5.64
N ALA A 4 -10.17 -5.86 6.78
CA ALA A 4 -9.20 -4.79 6.96
C ALA A 4 -7.77 -5.34 7.00
N VAL A 5 -6.86 -4.62 6.35
CA VAL A 5 -5.42 -4.88 6.30
C VAL A 5 -4.64 -3.56 6.36
N GLU A 6 -3.36 -3.64 6.71
CA GLU A 6 -2.45 -2.50 6.75
C GLU A 6 -1.49 -2.54 5.55
N LEU A 7 -1.38 -1.41 4.85
CA LEU A 7 -0.39 -1.17 3.80
C LEU A 7 0.94 -0.73 4.42
N GLU A 8 1.90 -1.64 4.48
CA GLU A 8 3.25 -1.38 5.01
C GLU A 8 4.28 -1.32 3.87
N PHE A 9 5.25 -0.41 3.99
CA PHE A 9 6.36 -0.29 3.03
C PHE A 9 7.68 -0.72 3.66
N LYS A 10 8.37 -1.66 3.01
CA LYS A 10 9.68 -2.15 3.46
C LYS A 10 10.77 -1.72 2.50
N HIS A 11 11.80 -1.08 3.04
CA HIS A 11 12.99 -0.69 2.28
C HIS A 11 13.77 -1.93 1.85
N TYR A 12 14.38 -1.87 0.66
CA TYR A 12 15.30 -2.90 0.19
C TYR A 12 16.53 -2.29 -0.48
N GLU A 13 17.64 -3.01 -0.44
CA GLU A 13 18.84 -2.61 -1.17
C GLU A 13 18.71 -3.04 -2.64
N ALA A 14 18.56 -2.05 -3.52
CA ALA A 14 18.59 -2.26 -4.96
C ALA A 14 20.03 -2.22 -5.50
N GLU A 15 20.38 -3.15 -6.40
CA GLU A 15 21.69 -3.16 -7.06
C GLU A 15 21.83 -2.03 -8.09
N GLU A 16 20.74 -1.74 -8.81
CA GLU A 16 20.63 -0.69 -9.81
C GLU A 16 19.28 0.04 -9.67
N LEU A 17 19.20 1.27 -10.18
CA LEU A 17 17.92 1.99 -10.26
C LEU A 17 17.17 1.57 -11.52
N GLU A 18 15.90 1.20 -11.35
CA GLU A 18 15.01 0.86 -12.45
C GLU A 18 13.78 1.77 -12.46
N GLU A 19 13.30 2.08 -13.66
CA GLU A 19 12.02 2.76 -13.83
C GLU A 19 10.91 1.90 -13.24
N GLY A 20 10.00 2.50 -12.48
CA GLY A 20 8.94 1.75 -11.80
C GLY A 20 9.20 1.51 -10.31
N MET A 21 10.45 1.65 -9.83
CA MET A 21 10.77 1.50 -8.41
C MET A 21 9.99 2.51 -7.56
N LEU A 22 9.45 2.05 -6.44
CA LEU A 22 8.74 2.91 -5.49
C LEU A 22 9.71 3.50 -4.49
N PHE A 23 9.53 4.77 -4.18
CA PHE A 23 10.26 5.49 -3.14
C PHE A 23 9.27 6.16 -2.19
N MET A 24 9.71 6.34 -0.96
CA MET A 24 8.95 7.01 0.09
C MET A 24 9.64 8.32 0.44
N ASN A 25 8.89 9.42 0.36
CA ASN A 25 9.36 10.74 0.76
C ASN A 25 8.64 11.17 2.04
N HIS A 26 9.38 11.84 2.93
CA HIS A 26 8.82 12.44 4.13
C HIS A 26 8.71 13.94 3.95
N LEU A 27 7.49 14.42 3.72
CA LEU A 27 7.22 15.82 3.46
C LEU A 27 6.99 16.56 4.78
N TYR A 28 7.61 17.73 4.92
CA TYR A 28 7.51 18.61 6.09
C TYR A 28 7.80 17.95 7.46
N PRO A 29 8.94 17.24 7.61
CA PRO A 29 9.25 16.51 8.84
C PRO A 29 9.30 17.44 10.06
N GLY A 30 8.65 17.04 11.15
CA GLY A 30 8.55 17.81 12.40
C GLY A 30 7.55 18.97 12.36
N ASN A 31 6.59 18.96 11.44
CA ASN A 31 5.45 19.86 11.42
C ASN A 31 4.16 19.05 11.62
N ASP A 32 3.71 18.95 12.87
CA ASP A 32 2.57 18.12 13.27
C ASP A 32 1.30 18.31 12.41
N ASP A 33 1.09 19.50 11.82
CA ASP A 33 -0.10 19.82 11.01
C ASP A 33 0.05 19.48 9.51
N ARG A 34 1.27 19.19 9.04
CA ARG A 34 1.59 19.04 7.60
C ARG A 34 2.53 17.89 7.26
N GLU A 35 3.06 17.22 8.27
CA GLU A 35 3.93 16.07 8.10
C GLU A 35 3.14 14.97 7.41
N ASN A 36 3.62 14.52 6.25
CA ASN A 36 2.95 13.48 5.50
C ASN A 36 3.96 12.64 4.70
N ILE A 37 3.59 11.38 4.51
CA ILE A 37 4.32 10.44 3.69
C ILE A 37 3.80 10.53 2.25
N GLU A 38 4.71 10.49 1.28
CA GLU A 38 4.37 10.42 -0.14
C GLU A 38 5.11 9.26 -0.80
N ILE A 39 4.37 8.37 -1.44
CA ILE A 39 4.88 7.30 -2.29
C ILE A 39 4.92 7.80 -3.73
N TYR A 40 6.04 7.60 -4.41
CA TYR A 40 6.15 7.93 -5.83
C TYR A 40 6.93 6.86 -6.60
N THR A 41 6.67 6.81 -7.90
CA THR A 41 7.39 5.92 -8.82
C THR A 41 8.57 6.66 -9.42
N LEU A 42 9.75 6.03 -9.40
CA LEU A 42 10.92 6.51 -10.12
C LEU A 42 10.64 6.48 -11.63
N THR A 43 10.66 7.65 -12.25
CA THR A 43 10.46 7.80 -13.69
C THR A 43 11.78 7.89 -14.42
N LYS A 44 11.80 7.55 -15.70
CA LYS A 44 13.00 7.63 -16.54
C LYS A 44 13.64 9.03 -16.55
N ASP A 45 12.84 10.09 -16.52
CA ASP A 45 13.33 11.47 -16.55
C ASP A 45 14.08 11.86 -15.26
N MET A 46 13.81 11.18 -14.15
CA MET A 46 14.52 11.35 -12.88
C MET A 46 15.90 10.66 -12.87
N MET A 47 16.12 9.70 -13.78
CA MET A 47 17.38 8.95 -13.93
C MET A 47 18.25 9.52 -15.06
N HIS A 48 18.31 10.85 -15.20
CA HIS A 48 19.18 11.47 -16.21
C HIS A 48 20.66 11.34 -15.81
N ASP A 49 21.58 11.28 -16.79
CA ASP A 49 23.04 11.05 -16.67
C ASP A 49 23.83 11.78 -15.55
N LEU A 50 23.26 12.83 -14.93
CA LEU A 50 23.89 13.59 -13.86
C LEU A 50 23.42 13.18 -12.45
N ILE A 51 22.34 12.39 -12.36
CA ILE A 51 21.78 11.87 -11.11
C ILE A 51 22.18 10.40 -11.03
N THR A 52 23.17 10.10 -10.18
CA THR A 52 23.60 8.72 -9.95
C THR A 52 22.69 8.04 -8.91
N PRO A 53 22.66 6.70 -8.87
CA PRO A 53 21.95 5.96 -7.81
C PRO A 53 22.26 6.46 -6.40
N GLU A 54 23.52 6.78 -6.13
CA GLU A 54 23.95 7.28 -4.83
C GLU A 54 23.31 8.62 -4.46
N ILE A 55 23.04 9.49 -5.44
CA ILE A 55 22.37 10.77 -5.20
C ILE A 55 20.91 10.53 -4.85
N ILE A 56 20.22 9.66 -5.59
CA ILE A 56 18.81 9.32 -5.29
C ILE A 56 18.71 8.68 -3.90
N PHE A 57 19.60 7.74 -3.57
CA PHE A 57 19.61 7.09 -2.26
C PHE A 57 19.93 8.05 -1.12
N LEU A 58 20.80 9.03 -1.35
CA LEU A 58 21.13 10.05 -0.35
C LEU A 58 19.95 10.99 -0.08
N GLU A 59 19.21 11.36 -1.12
CA GLU A 59 18.10 12.32 -1.02
C GLU A 59 16.79 11.68 -0.56
N ASN A 60 16.51 10.45 -1.01
CA ASN A 60 15.21 9.80 -0.87
C ASN A 60 15.25 8.49 -0.06
N GLY A 61 16.44 8.06 0.37
CA GLY A 61 16.63 6.74 0.97
C GLY A 61 16.56 5.61 -0.05
N TYR A 62 16.38 4.39 0.45
CA TYR A 62 16.28 3.20 -0.39
C TYR A 62 14.87 3.04 -0.98
N PRO A 63 14.73 2.37 -2.13
CA PRO A 63 13.42 2.05 -2.65
C PRO A 63 12.65 1.14 -1.68
N VAL A 64 11.33 1.17 -1.81
CA VAL A 64 10.40 0.45 -0.94
C VAL A 64 9.56 -0.53 -1.74
N LEU A 65 9.08 -1.56 -1.06
CA LEU A 65 8.10 -2.51 -1.56
C LEU A 65 6.85 -2.50 -0.67
N PRO A 66 5.64 -2.42 -1.25
CA PRO A 66 4.39 -2.47 -0.51
C PRO A 66 4.04 -3.91 -0.13
N TYR A 67 3.58 -4.10 1.10
CA TYR A 67 3.05 -5.35 1.62
C TYR A 67 1.70 -5.08 2.24
N LEU A 68 0.81 -6.08 2.21
CA LEU A 68 -0.41 -6.05 3.00
C LEU A 68 -0.23 -6.99 4.19
N HIS A 69 -0.53 -6.51 5.39
CA HIS A 69 -0.57 -7.33 6.60
C HIS A 69 -1.97 -7.33 7.20
N ASP A 70 -2.36 -8.44 7.83
CA ASP A 70 -3.55 -8.45 8.68
C ASP A 70 -3.27 -7.70 10.00
N LEU A 71 -4.31 -7.53 10.81
CA LEU A 71 -4.21 -6.82 12.09
C LEU A 71 -3.31 -7.54 13.12
N ASP A 72 -2.96 -8.82 12.90
CA ASP A 72 -2.01 -9.57 13.71
C ASP A 72 -0.56 -9.43 13.17
N GLY A 73 -0.36 -8.67 12.08
CA GLY A 73 0.93 -8.41 11.45
C GLY A 73 1.43 -9.53 10.54
N LEU A 74 0.58 -10.49 10.16
CA LEU A 74 0.92 -11.55 9.21
C LEU A 74 0.78 -11.05 7.78
N VAL A 75 1.70 -11.45 6.91
CA VAL A 75 1.68 -11.05 5.49
C VAL A 75 0.48 -11.70 4.80
N VAL A 76 -0.41 -10.84 4.29
CA VAL A 76 -1.57 -11.21 3.48
C VAL A 76 -1.23 -11.17 1.99
N ALA A 77 -0.48 -10.15 1.55
CA ALA A 77 -0.04 -10.03 0.16
C ALA A 77 1.41 -9.55 0.06
N ASN A 78 2.18 -10.22 -0.81
CA ASN A 78 3.52 -9.80 -1.20
C ASN A 78 3.47 -8.73 -2.31
N PRO A 79 4.55 -7.95 -2.52
CA PRO A 79 4.58 -6.83 -3.45
C PRO A 79 4.18 -7.18 -4.88
N ASP A 80 4.55 -8.37 -5.35
CA ASP A 80 4.24 -8.89 -6.68
C ASP A 80 2.75 -9.28 -6.85
N GLN A 81 2.00 -9.33 -5.75
CA GLN A 81 0.57 -9.63 -5.74
C GLN A 81 -0.29 -8.37 -5.67
N LEU A 82 0.26 -7.17 -5.43
CA LEU A 82 -0.52 -5.93 -5.42
C LEU A 82 -0.73 -5.42 -6.85
N GLY A 83 -1.99 -5.41 -7.31
CA GLY A 83 -2.27 -5.01 -8.69
C GLY A 83 -3.67 -4.48 -8.97
N TRP A 84 -4.72 -4.99 -8.31
CA TRP A 84 -6.10 -4.55 -8.56
C TRP A 84 -6.67 -3.73 -7.40
N PHE A 85 -7.37 -2.67 -7.76
CA PHE A 85 -8.12 -1.81 -6.87
C PHE A 85 -9.56 -1.68 -7.36
N ASP A 86 -10.52 -1.93 -6.48
CA ASP A 86 -11.94 -1.73 -6.70
C ASP A 86 -12.35 -0.35 -6.15
N PRO A 87 -12.61 0.64 -7.01
CA PRO A 87 -13.01 1.98 -6.59
C PRO A 87 -14.50 2.07 -6.19
N GLY A 88 -15.25 0.97 -6.23
CA GLY A 88 -16.64 0.87 -5.79
C GLY A 88 -17.67 0.84 -6.93
N ASP A 89 -18.94 0.70 -6.55
CA ASP A 89 -20.08 0.40 -7.44
C ASP A 89 -20.35 1.44 -8.55
N GLU A 90 -19.81 2.66 -8.43
CA GLU A 90 -19.94 3.69 -9.48
C GLU A 90 -19.06 3.43 -10.70
N PHE A 91 -18.15 2.45 -10.62
CA PHE A 91 -17.20 2.11 -11.67
C PHE A 91 -17.50 0.73 -12.26
N ASP A 92 -17.41 0.62 -13.59
CA ASP A 92 -17.73 -0.63 -14.29
C ASP A 92 -16.61 -1.69 -14.20
N SER A 93 -15.43 -1.33 -13.68
CA SER A 93 -14.26 -2.21 -13.63
C SER A 93 -13.26 -1.79 -12.55
N MET A 94 -12.52 -2.78 -12.05
CA MET A 94 -11.32 -2.53 -11.25
C MET A 94 -10.27 -1.75 -12.04
N ILE A 95 -9.47 -0.99 -11.32
CA ILE A 95 -8.35 -0.19 -11.83
C ILE A 95 -7.03 -0.71 -11.26
N PRO A 96 -5.88 -0.36 -11.86
CA PRO A 96 -4.59 -0.71 -11.28
C PRO A 96 -4.39 -0.05 -9.91
N PHE A 97 -3.80 -0.79 -8.96
CA PHE A 97 -3.39 -0.24 -7.67
C PHE A 97 -2.02 0.45 -7.79
N THR A 98 -2.02 1.78 -7.81
CA THR A 98 -0.83 2.60 -8.09
C THR A 98 -0.47 3.49 -6.90
N PRO A 99 0.64 4.25 -6.95
CA PRO A 99 0.93 5.24 -5.90
C PRO A 99 -0.18 6.26 -5.68
N THR A 100 -1.04 6.52 -6.68
CA THR A 100 -2.20 7.40 -6.50
C THR A 100 -3.12 6.87 -5.40
N GLU A 101 -3.49 5.59 -5.47
CA GLU A 101 -4.35 4.95 -4.47
C GLU A 101 -3.60 4.76 -3.15
N MET A 102 -2.33 4.33 -3.18
CA MET A 102 -1.51 4.16 -1.97
C MET A 102 -1.40 5.46 -1.16
N ASN A 103 -1.13 6.60 -1.82
CA ASN A 103 -1.04 7.89 -1.14
C ASN A 103 -2.38 8.33 -0.55
N PHE A 104 -3.49 8.07 -1.24
CA PHE A 104 -4.81 8.37 -0.71
C PHE A 104 -5.07 7.56 0.55
N ILE A 105 -4.76 6.27 0.52
CA ILE A 105 -4.93 5.36 1.67
C ILE A 105 -4.07 5.78 2.86
N LEU A 106 -2.80 6.09 2.64
CA LEU A 106 -1.91 6.59 3.69
C LEU A 106 -2.43 7.89 4.32
N ARG A 107 -3.03 8.78 3.53
CA ARG A 107 -3.46 10.10 4.01
C ARG A 107 -4.83 10.07 4.69
N GLU A 108 -5.80 9.36 4.13
CA GLU A 108 -7.19 9.41 4.57
C GLU A 108 -7.54 8.27 5.53
N PHE A 109 -6.84 7.14 5.45
CA PHE A 109 -7.14 5.92 6.21
C PHE A 109 -5.96 5.40 7.04
N ASP A 110 -4.92 6.21 7.22
CA ASP A 110 -3.71 5.86 8.00
C ASP A 110 -3.08 4.53 7.55
N GLY A 111 -3.10 4.25 6.25
CA GLY A 111 -2.56 3.01 5.69
C GLY A 111 -3.53 1.81 5.71
N LEU A 112 -4.73 1.95 6.28
CA LEU A 112 -5.73 0.89 6.33
C LEU A 112 -6.57 0.83 5.05
N LEU A 113 -6.80 -0.39 4.58
CA LEU A 113 -7.62 -0.68 3.40
C LEU A 113 -8.25 -2.07 3.54
N GLU A 114 -9.12 -2.45 2.61
CA GLU A 114 -9.72 -3.77 2.60
C GLU A 114 -9.16 -4.64 1.47
N VAL A 115 -9.04 -5.95 1.73
CA VAL A 115 -8.68 -6.96 0.73
C VAL A 115 -9.75 -8.04 0.65
N PHE A 116 -10.02 -8.53 -0.57
CA PHE A 116 -11.00 -9.57 -0.79
C PHE A 116 -10.43 -10.96 -0.50
N VAL A 117 -11.03 -11.68 0.44
CA VAL A 117 -10.59 -13.00 0.90
C VAL A 117 -11.68 -14.07 0.76
N ASP A 118 -11.25 -15.31 0.75
CA ASP A 118 -12.12 -16.48 0.79
C ASP A 118 -12.82 -16.57 2.17
N GLU A 119 -14.15 -16.44 2.15
CA GLU A 119 -14.97 -16.38 3.36
C GLU A 119 -14.99 -17.71 4.12
N ASP A 120 -15.11 -18.83 3.40
CA ASP A 120 -15.15 -20.17 4.02
C ASP A 120 -13.83 -20.46 4.77
N LEU A 121 -12.69 -20.07 4.18
CA LEU A 121 -11.38 -20.23 4.82
C LEU A 121 -11.16 -19.25 5.98
N TYR A 122 -11.68 -18.02 5.85
CA TYR A 122 -11.59 -17.04 6.91
C TYR A 122 -12.36 -17.46 8.16
N GLU A 123 -13.54 -18.07 8.01
CA GLU A 123 -14.30 -18.66 9.13
C GLU A 123 -13.53 -19.79 9.85
N GLU A 124 -12.62 -20.46 9.15
CA GLU A 124 -11.68 -21.46 9.71
C GLU A 124 -10.41 -20.83 10.33
N GLY A 125 -10.29 -19.49 10.31
CA GLY A 125 -9.15 -18.74 10.83
C GLY A 125 -7.97 -18.65 9.87
N ILE A 126 -8.20 -18.86 8.57
CA ILE A 126 -7.16 -18.82 7.53
C ILE A 126 -7.41 -17.60 6.63
N VAL A 127 -6.54 -16.61 6.71
CA VAL A 127 -6.58 -15.45 5.81
C VAL A 127 -6.02 -15.87 4.44
N ARG A 128 -6.89 -15.95 3.43
CA ARG A 128 -6.49 -16.26 2.05
C ARG A 128 -7.11 -15.28 1.06
N PRO A 129 -6.31 -14.39 0.45
CA PRO A 129 -6.79 -13.51 -0.60
C PRO A 129 -7.30 -14.26 -1.82
N ILE A 130 -8.38 -13.74 -2.38
CA ILE A 130 -8.83 -14.11 -3.72
C ILE A 130 -7.95 -13.34 -4.72
N LEU A 131 -7.46 -14.04 -5.74
CA LEU A 131 -6.58 -13.48 -6.75
C LEU A 131 -7.28 -13.41 -8.10
N GLU A 132 -7.16 -12.28 -8.78
CA GLU A 132 -7.56 -12.08 -10.18
C GLU A 132 -6.32 -11.76 -11.01
N ASP A 133 -6.06 -12.56 -12.03
CA ASP A 133 -4.82 -12.53 -12.82
C ASP A 133 -3.52 -12.57 -11.99
N GLY A 134 -3.59 -13.20 -10.80
CA GLY A 134 -2.47 -13.33 -9.87
C GLY A 134 -2.34 -12.19 -8.85
N TYR A 135 -3.17 -11.16 -8.97
CA TYR A 135 -3.16 -10.01 -8.07
C TYR A 135 -4.31 -10.06 -7.07
N VAL A 136 -4.07 -9.58 -5.86
CA VAL A 136 -5.13 -9.33 -4.88
C VAL A 136 -6.03 -8.21 -5.34
N ILE A 137 -7.28 -8.27 -4.89
CA ILE A 137 -8.27 -7.20 -5.10
C ILE A 137 -8.37 -6.42 -3.80
N THR A 138 -8.03 -5.13 -3.85
CA THR A 138 -8.17 -4.21 -2.71
C THR A 138 -9.23 -3.16 -2.96
N LYS A 139 -9.70 -2.50 -1.91
CA LYS A 139 -10.56 -1.32 -2.01
C LYS A 139 -10.33 -0.40 -0.80
N PHE A 140 -10.92 0.79 -0.82
CA PHE A 140 -10.91 1.66 0.37
C PHE A 140 -11.59 0.98 1.57
N LEU A 141 -11.15 1.34 2.76
CA LEU A 141 -11.85 0.98 3.99
C LEU A 141 -13.28 1.53 3.94
N ASP A 142 -14.28 0.71 4.23
CA ASP A 142 -15.67 1.17 4.24
C ASP A 142 -15.92 2.01 5.51
N ASP A 143 -16.39 3.26 5.35
CA ASP A 143 -16.62 4.19 6.46
C ASP A 143 -17.60 3.60 7.50
N ASP A 144 -18.53 2.74 7.07
CA ASP A 144 -19.51 2.08 7.96
C ASP A 144 -18.89 1.00 8.89
N GLN A 145 -17.63 0.58 8.67
CA GLN A 145 -16.92 -0.37 9.54
C GLN A 145 -15.92 0.31 10.50
N SER A 146 -15.49 1.54 10.21
CA SER A 146 -14.50 2.28 10.99
C SER A 146 -14.92 2.48 12.46
N ASP A 147 -16.21 2.68 12.72
CA ASP A 147 -16.76 2.88 14.07
C ASP A 147 -16.88 1.57 14.88
N TYR A 148 -16.93 0.39 14.25
CA TYR A 148 -17.18 -0.89 14.95
C TYR A 148 -15.91 -1.61 15.42
N GLU A 149 -14.78 -1.42 14.74
CA GLU A 149 -13.51 -2.08 15.10
C GLU A 149 -12.66 -1.26 16.09
N LEU A 150 -12.76 0.08 16.05
CA LEU A 150 -12.09 0.96 17.02
C LEU A 150 -12.64 0.80 18.45
N ASP A 151 -13.92 0.47 18.59
CA ASP A 151 -14.58 0.26 19.89
C ASP A 151 -14.21 -1.09 20.57
N GLN A 152 -13.44 -1.96 19.90
CA GLN A 152 -13.03 -3.26 20.43
C GLN A 152 -11.56 -3.35 20.86
N LEU A 153 -10.76 -2.29 20.67
CA LEU A 153 -9.40 -2.25 21.18
C LEU A 153 -9.38 -1.92 22.69
N PRO A 154 -8.75 -2.75 23.54
CA PRO A 154 -8.58 -2.39 24.94
C PRO A 154 -7.56 -1.24 25.04
N PHE A 155 -7.99 -0.14 25.68
CA PHE A 155 -7.12 0.97 26.12
C PHE A 155 -5.95 0.52 26.99
#